data_AF-A0A644WTC9-F1
#
_entry.id   AF-A0A644WTC9-F1
#
_cell.length_a   1.000
_cell.length_b   1.000
_cell.length_c   1.000
_cell.angle_alpha   90.00
_cell.angle_beta   90.00
_cell.angle_gamma   90.00
#
_symmetry.space_group_name_H-M   'P 1'
#
loop_
_entity.id
_entity.type
_entity.pdbx_description
1 polymer ?
#
loop_
_entity_poly.entity_id
_entity_poly.type
_entity_poly.pdbx_seq_one_letter_code
_entity_poly.pdbx_strand_id
1 'polypeptide(L)'
;MINNIKAVYFHKINFPLPPLNEQKRIVAKLDAIMPRIDSVKERLEKIPAILKRFRQSVLTAAVTGKLTEKWREEHPEVESAEHLLERIREEREVRYHNACEEAKKKGAPQPKKYREIIEQNNLIKDVDTWVWTYLANVAEISGGVTKGRMLQGNDVMRLPYLRVANVQDGYLDLSEMKEIEIKKQELARYALMNGDILFTEGGDRDKLGRGCVWRSEIDVCIHQNHIFKARVNEILIVPEYIALTTRSSFSKKYFDAVASQTVNLASINMTNLCALPLLLPPLEEQKEIVRQVDKLFALADKVEEHYQKARVRVDALAQSVLAKAFRGELVSQNPDDEPAEKLLQRIREEKAKMENELKPASRSARGTRRNGTKTQGARAEEKQAGEP
;
A
#
# COMPACT_ATOMS: atom_id res chain seq x y z
N MET A 1 -10.67 -19.02 18.65
CA MET A 1 -10.16 -17.74 19.19
C MET A 1 -11.15 -17.24 20.22
N ILE A 2 -10.69 -16.93 21.44
CA ILE A 2 -11.55 -16.34 22.48
C ILE A 2 -11.63 -14.84 22.18
N ASN A 3 -12.77 -14.38 21.65
CA ASN A 3 -12.93 -12.97 21.25
C ASN A 3 -13.28 -12.03 22.41
N ASN A 4 -13.59 -12.55 23.62
CA ASN A 4 -14.04 -11.75 24.76
C ASN A 4 -13.48 -12.24 26.11
N ILE A 5 -13.18 -11.31 27.02
CA ILE A 5 -12.79 -11.58 28.41
C ILE A 5 -14.05 -11.60 29.29
N LYS A 6 -14.30 -12.70 30.00
CA LYS A 6 -15.44 -12.81 30.94
C LYS A 6 -15.25 -11.88 32.15
N ALA A 7 -16.34 -11.28 32.64
CA ALA A 7 -16.35 -10.38 33.81
C ALA A 7 -15.66 -10.97 35.05
N VAL A 8 -15.82 -12.28 35.27
CA VAL A 8 -15.20 -13.01 36.39
C VAL A 8 -13.66 -12.92 36.43
N TYR A 9 -13.01 -12.65 35.30
CA TYR A 9 -11.55 -12.48 35.26
C TYR A 9 -11.11 -11.12 35.80
N PHE A 10 -11.93 -10.07 35.65
CA PHE A 10 -11.60 -8.74 36.17
C PHE A 10 -11.57 -8.71 37.70
N HIS A 11 -12.39 -9.53 38.37
CA HIS A 11 -12.38 -9.66 39.83
C HIS A 11 -11.09 -10.24 40.39
N LYS A 12 -10.25 -10.86 39.53
CA LYS A 12 -9.00 -11.52 39.92
C LYS A 12 -7.75 -10.70 39.58
N ILE A 13 -7.92 -9.51 39.00
CA ILE A 13 -6.79 -8.66 38.63
C ILE A 13 -6.27 -7.97 39.90
N ASN A 14 -5.00 -8.22 40.22
CA ASN A 14 -4.29 -7.49 41.26
C ASN A 14 -3.65 -6.23 40.66
N PHE A 15 -3.78 -5.10 41.35
CA PHE A 15 -3.16 -3.84 40.96
C PHE A 15 -2.69 -3.06 42.20
N PRO A 16 -1.64 -2.23 42.06
CA PRO A 16 -1.14 -1.42 43.17
C PRO A 16 -2.16 -0.34 43.56
N LEU A 17 -2.41 -0.19 44.86
CA LEU A 17 -3.28 0.85 45.43
C LEU A 17 -2.43 1.83 46.25
N PRO A 18 -2.06 3.00 45.71
CA PRO A 18 -1.36 4.03 46.48
C PRO A 18 -2.35 4.85 47.34
N PRO A 19 -1.86 5.66 48.31
CA PRO A 19 -2.64 6.67 49.03
C PRO A 19 -3.51 7.55 48.11
N LEU A 20 -4.67 8.01 48.60
CA LEU A 20 -5.61 8.77 47.76
C LEU A 20 -5.00 10.08 47.22
N ASN A 21 -4.19 10.76 48.02
CA ASN A 21 -3.52 11.99 47.60
C ASN A 21 -2.43 11.71 46.55
N GLU A 22 -1.72 10.58 46.68
CA GLU A 22 -0.77 10.13 45.67
C GLU A 22 -1.47 9.77 44.35
N GLN A 23 -2.61 9.05 44.41
CA GLN A 23 -3.43 8.80 43.22
C GLN A 23 -3.80 10.10 42.49
N LYS A 24 -4.26 11.12 43.22
CA LYS A 24 -4.59 12.43 42.64
C LYS A 24 -3.38 13.11 41.99
N ARG A 25 -2.21 13.07 42.63
CA ARG A 25 -0.97 13.63 42.05
C ARG A 25 -0.53 12.87 40.80
N ILE A 26 -0.61 11.54 40.80
CA ILE A 26 -0.32 10.69 39.63
C ILE A 26 -1.23 11.08 38.47
N VAL A 27 -2.55 11.12 38.71
CA VAL A 27 -3.56 11.47 37.69
C VAL A 27 -3.29 12.88 37.15
N ALA A 28 -3.11 13.88 38.01
CA ALA A 28 -2.83 15.25 37.56
C ALA A 28 -1.55 15.34 36.71
N LYS A 29 -0.52 14.55 37.04
CA LYS A 29 0.74 14.51 36.26
C LYS A 29 0.54 13.81 34.92
N LEU A 30 -0.23 12.73 34.88
CA LEU A 30 -0.60 12.05 33.64
C LEU A 30 -1.44 12.96 32.74
N ASP A 31 -2.44 13.64 33.30
CA ASP A 31 -3.30 14.60 32.58
C ASP A 31 -2.51 15.80 32.03
N ALA A 32 -1.36 16.14 32.64
CA ALA A 32 -0.47 17.17 32.11
C ALA A 32 0.45 16.67 30.98
N ILE A 33 0.85 15.40 30.98
CA ILE A 33 1.84 14.84 30.05
C ILE A 33 1.17 14.17 28.84
N MET A 34 0.13 13.35 29.08
CA MET A 34 -0.51 12.53 28.05
C MET A 34 -1.09 13.36 26.90
N PRO A 35 -1.78 14.49 27.13
CA PRO A 35 -2.26 15.32 26.03
C PRO A 35 -1.15 15.85 25.12
N ARG A 36 0.06 16.08 25.66
CA ARG A 36 1.21 16.51 24.86
C ARG A 36 1.75 15.36 24.01
N ILE A 37 1.77 14.14 24.57
CA ILE A 37 2.15 12.92 23.83
C ILE A 37 1.14 12.67 22.71
N ASP A 38 -0.16 12.74 23.01
CA ASP A 38 -1.24 12.53 22.04
C ASP A 38 -1.20 13.57 20.92
N SER A 39 -0.95 14.84 21.24
CA SER A 39 -0.76 15.89 20.23
C SER A 39 0.43 15.62 19.30
N VAL A 40 1.54 15.11 19.84
CA VAL A 40 2.70 14.72 19.01
C VAL A 40 2.33 13.54 18.12
N LYS A 41 1.66 12.51 18.66
CA LYS A 41 1.17 11.37 17.86
C LYS A 41 0.29 11.83 16.72
N GLU A 42 -0.71 12.67 17.00
CA GLU A 42 -1.64 13.17 15.99
C GLU A 42 -0.93 13.96 14.87
N ARG A 43 0.12 14.73 15.21
CA ARG A 43 0.94 15.43 14.22
C ARG A 43 1.79 14.47 13.39
N LEU A 44 2.38 13.45 14.01
CA LEU A 44 3.16 12.44 13.32
C LEU A 44 2.31 11.63 12.34
N GLU A 45 1.08 11.27 12.71
CA GLU A 45 0.13 10.54 11.83
C GLU A 45 -0.24 11.30 10.54
N LYS A 46 -0.02 12.63 10.49
CA LYS A 46 -0.24 13.45 9.28
C LYS A 46 0.91 13.32 8.28
N ILE A 47 2.11 12.90 8.71
CA ILE A 47 3.33 12.88 7.87
C ILE A 47 3.20 11.93 6.66
N PRO A 48 2.70 10.68 6.79
CA PRO A 48 2.55 9.78 5.64
C PRO A 48 1.69 10.38 4.52
N ALA A 49 0.60 11.08 4.88
CA ALA A 49 -0.26 11.73 3.92
C ALA A 49 0.43 12.92 3.21
N ILE A 50 1.25 13.69 3.94
CA ILE A 50 2.05 14.78 3.38
C ILE A 50 3.09 14.22 2.41
N LEU A 51 3.82 13.17 2.79
CA LEU A 51 4.84 12.55 1.93
C LEU A 51 4.21 11.95 0.66
N LYS A 52 3.02 11.35 0.75
CA LYS A 52 2.26 10.88 -0.42
C LYS A 52 1.93 12.04 -1.37
N ARG A 53 1.42 13.15 -0.85
CA ARG A 53 1.10 14.36 -1.65
C ARG A 53 2.35 14.97 -2.27
N PHE A 54 3.45 15.03 -1.52
CA PHE A 54 4.73 15.53 -1.99
C PHE A 54 5.25 14.71 -3.18
N ARG A 55 5.32 13.38 -3.06
CA ARG A 55 5.75 12.50 -4.17
C ARG A 55 4.89 12.69 -5.41
N GLN A 56 3.57 12.80 -5.23
CA GLN A 56 2.66 13.04 -6.35
C GLN A 56 2.90 14.42 -7.00
N SER A 57 3.13 15.46 -6.20
CA SER A 57 3.44 16.81 -6.69
C SER A 57 4.75 16.84 -7.49
N VAL A 58 5.77 16.12 -7.02
CA VAL A 58 7.06 16.01 -7.72
C VAL A 58 6.87 15.30 -9.07
N LEU A 59 6.13 14.20 -9.12
CA LEU A 59 5.82 13.50 -10.38
C LEU A 59 5.03 14.38 -11.34
N THR A 60 4.05 15.13 -10.84
CA THR A 60 3.28 16.06 -11.67
C THR A 60 4.18 17.18 -12.22
N ALA A 61 5.08 17.75 -11.40
CA ALA A 61 6.04 18.75 -11.86
C ALA A 61 7.04 18.19 -12.89
N ALA A 62 7.43 16.92 -12.74
CA ALA A 62 8.30 16.21 -13.67
C ALA A 62 7.64 16.03 -15.03
N VAL A 63 6.38 15.57 -15.11
CA VAL A 63 5.70 15.32 -16.40
C VAL A 63 5.12 16.57 -17.06
N THR A 64 5.09 17.70 -16.35
CA THR A 64 4.63 19.01 -16.89
C THR A 64 5.79 19.94 -17.22
N GLY A 65 7.04 19.48 -17.07
CA GLY A 65 8.26 20.27 -17.33
C GLY A 65 8.54 21.41 -16.35
N LYS A 66 7.72 21.56 -15.29
CA LYS A 66 7.93 22.56 -14.23
C LYS A 66 9.16 22.27 -13.38
N LEU A 67 9.53 20.98 -13.24
CA LEU A 67 10.70 20.59 -12.44
C LEU A 67 12.02 21.04 -13.06
N THR A 68 12.09 21.17 -14.38
CA THR A 68 13.29 21.48 -15.18
C THR A 68 13.20 22.81 -15.91
N GLU A 69 12.25 23.68 -15.55
CA GLU A 69 12.05 24.99 -16.19
C GLU A 69 13.34 25.83 -16.21
N LYS A 70 14.01 25.99 -15.06
CA LYS A 70 15.29 26.71 -14.98
C LYS A 70 16.41 26.03 -15.75
N TRP A 71 16.45 24.70 -15.74
CA TRP A 71 17.47 23.95 -16.46
C TRP A 71 17.35 24.17 -17.98
N ARG A 72 16.12 24.28 -18.50
CA ARG A 72 15.88 24.60 -19.92
C ARG A 72 16.35 26.00 -20.30
N GLU A 73 16.22 26.98 -19.41
CA GLU A 73 16.77 28.33 -19.63
C GLU A 73 18.30 28.33 -19.72
N GLU A 74 18.96 27.45 -18.97
CA GLU A 74 20.42 27.31 -18.93
C GLU A 74 21.00 26.47 -20.08
N HIS A 75 20.18 25.68 -20.79
CA HIS A 75 20.62 24.75 -21.84
C HIS A 75 19.79 24.88 -23.15
N PRO A 76 19.76 26.06 -23.79
CA PRO A 76 19.00 26.28 -25.03
C PRO A 76 19.54 25.51 -26.24
N GLU A 77 20.78 25.01 -26.17
CA GLU A 77 21.46 24.26 -27.23
C GLU A 77 21.04 22.78 -27.33
N VAL A 78 20.31 22.27 -26.34
CA VAL A 78 19.87 20.88 -26.30
C VAL A 78 18.95 20.58 -27.48
N GLU A 79 19.09 19.39 -28.07
CA GLU A 79 18.26 18.97 -29.20
C GLU A 79 16.77 19.07 -28.86
N SER A 80 15.93 19.41 -29.85
CA SER A 80 14.48 19.44 -29.64
C SER A 80 13.92 18.02 -29.47
N ALA A 81 12.82 17.88 -28.73
CA ALA A 81 12.16 16.59 -28.59
C ALA A 81 11.60 16.07 -29.93
N GLU A 82 11.29 16.97 -30.87
CA GLU A 82 10.83 16.62 -32.22
C GLU A 82 11.96 15.91 -33.01
N HIS A 83 13.20 16.42 -32.94
CA HIS A 83 14.35 15.74 -33.55
C HIS A 83 14.66 14.40 -32.87
N LEU A 84 14.53 14.31 -31.54
CA LEU A 84 14.67 13.04 -30.83
C LEU A 84 13.63 12.01 -31.29
N LEU A 85 12.37 12.42 -31.43
CA LEU A 85 11.30 11.53 -31.89
C LEU A 85 11.56 11.02 -33.31
N GLU A 86 12.11 11.87 -34.18
CA GLU A 86 12.48 11.46 -35.54
C GLU A 86 13.64 10.46 -35.53
N ARG A 87 14.69 10.68 -34.73
CA ARG A 87 15.77 9.70 -34.53
C ARG A 87 15.25 8.35 -34.02
N ILE A 88 14.24 8.36 -33.15
CA ILE A 88 13.57 7.13 -32.68
C ILE A 88 12.86 6.42 -33.82
N ARG A 89 12.14 7.15 -34.69
CA ARG A 89 11.48 6.56 -35.87
C ARG A 89 12.50 5.94 -36.83
N GLU A 90 13.55 6.67 -37.16
CA GLU A 90 14.63 6.21 -38.05
C GLU A 90 15.29 4.94 -37.51
N GLU A 91 15.68 4.94 -36.24
CA GLU A 91 16.30 3.78 -35.59
C GLU A 91 15.37 2.56 -35.62
N ARG A 92 14.06 2.75 -35.40
CA ARG A 92 13.08 1.66 -35.45
C ARG A 92 12.89 1.11 -36.85
N GLU A 93 12.86 1.96 -37.88
CA GLU A 93 12.74 1.50 -39.26
C GLU A 93 13.98 0.70 -39.68
N VAL A 94 15.18 1.17 -39.32
CA VAL A 94 16.45 0.45 -39.56
C VAL A 94 16.45 -0.90 -38.86
N ARG A 95 16.07 -0.96 -37.57
CA ARG A 95 15.99 -2.19 -36.80
C ARG A 95 14.98 -3.18 -37.39
N TYR A 96 13.82 -2.70 -37.84
CA TYR A 96 12.81 -3.52 -38.52
C TYR A 96 13.34 -4.08 -39.85
N HIS A 97 14.01 -3.25 -40.65
CA HIS A 97 14.60 -3.68 -41.91
C HIS A 97 15.65 -4.77 -41.70
N ASN A 98 16.56 -4.57 -40.74
CA ASN A 98 17.58 -5.56 -40.37
C ASN A 98 16.95 -6.89 -39.91
N ALA A 99 15.89 -6.83 -39.10
CA ALA A 99 15.17 -8.03 -38.66
C ALA A 99 14.49 -8.76 -39.82
N CYS A 100 13.96 -8.04 -40.81
CA CYS A 100 13.40 -8.63 -42.02
C CYS A 100 14.47 -9.35 -42.85
N GLU A 101 15.64 -8.73 -43.03
CA GLU A 101 16.75 -9.33 -43.77
C GLU A 101 17.30 -10.58 -43.05
N GLU A 102 17.39 -10.54 -41.72
CA GLU A 102 17.81 -11.71 -40.93
C GLU A 102 16.77 -12.85 -41.00
N ALA A 103 15.48 -12.53 -40.95
CA ALA A 103 14.41 -13.52 -41.11
C ALA A 103 14.48 -14.19 -42.49
N LYS A 104 14.70 -13.42 -43.56
CA LYS A 104 14.90 -13.96 -44.92
C LYS A 104 16.10 -14.91 -44.98
N LYS A 105 17.25 -14.54 -44.39
CA LYS A 105 18.44 -15.40 -44.34
C LYS A 105 18.21 -16.72 -43.60
N LYS A 106 17.37 -16.71 -42.57
CA LYS A 106 17.02 -17.90 -41.77
C LYS A 106 15.83 -18.69 -42.31
N GLY A 107 15.22 -18.27 -43.42
CA GLY A 107 13.97 -18.86 -43.94
C GLY A 107 12.80 -18.73 -42.97
N ALA A 108 12.84 -17.76 -42.06
CA ALA A 108 11.81 -17.51 -41.06
C ALA A 108 10.75 -16.53 -41.61
N PRO A 109 9.51 -16.55 -41.07
CA PRO A 109 8.49 -15.58 -41.42
C PRO A 109 8.96 -14.14 -41.18
N GLN A 110 8.52 -13.22 -42.03
CA GLN A 110 8.81 -11.79 -41.85
C GLN A 110 8.28 -11.32 -40.48
N PRO A 111 9.10 -10.58 -39.69
CA PRO A 111 8.66 -10.06 -38.41
C PRO A 111 7.51 -9.07 -38.59
N LYS A 112 6.65 -8.95 -37.57
CA LYS A 112 5.59 -7.95 -37.57
C LYS A 112 6.21 -6.55 -37.46
N LYS A 113 5.80 -5.61 -38.32
CA LYS A 113 6.20 -4.21 -38.19
C LYS A 113 5.76 -3.67 -36.83
N TYR A 114 6.62 -2.85 -36.23
CA TYR A 114 6.32 -2.21 -34.96
C TYR A 114 5.06 -1.35 -35.06
N ARG A 115 4.37 -1.16 -33.93
CA ARG A 115 3.17 -0.34 -33.87
C ARG A 115 3.56 1.14 -33.84
N GLU A 116 2.95 1.94 -34.68
CA GLU A 116 3.03 3.40 -34.67
C GLU A 116 1.61 3.98 -34.59
N ILE A 117 1.44 5.03 -33.78
CA ILE A 117 0.19 5.74 -33.58
C ILE A 117 0.42 7.19 -34.03
N ILE A 118 -0.30 7.61 -35.07
CA ILE A 118 -0.12 8.91 -35.77
C ILE A 118 -1.20 9.93 -35.35
N GLU A 119 -2.05 9.63 -34.37
CA GLU A 119 -3.15 10.51 -33.96
C GLU A 119 -2.66 11.89 -33.46
N GLN A 120 -3.03 12.93 -34.22
CA GLN A 120 -2.95 14.35 -33.84
C GLN A 120 -4.02 14.67 -32.79
N ASN A 121 -3.90 14.14 -31.58
CA ASN A 121 -4.65 14.73 -30.50
C ASN A 121 -3.98 16.05 -30.15
N ASN A 122 -4.76 17.14 -30.16
CA ASN A 122 -4.43 18.45 -29.60
C ASN A 122 -4.28 18.36 -28.08
N LEU A 123 -3.40 17.47 -27.61
CA LEU A 123 -2.94 17.49 -26.24
C LEU A 123 -2.18 18.80 -26.08
N ILE A 124 -2.62 19.60 -25.12
CA ILE A 124 -2.10 20.95 -24.88
C ILE A 124 -0.56 20.86 -24.80
N LYS A 125 0.14 21.63 -25.64
CA LYS A 125 1.59 21.84 -25.51
C LYS A 125 1.78 22.72 -24.27
N ASP A 126 2.04 22.11 -23.13
CA ASP A 126 2.38 22.84 -21.90
C ASP A 126 3.82 23.38 -21.95
N VAL A 127 4.67 22.79 -22.81
CA VAL A 127 6.09 23.13 -22.98
C VAL A 127 6.45 23.11 -24.47
N ASP A 128 6.93 24.22 -25.01
CA ASP A 128 7.24 24.37 -26.44
C ASP A 128 8.34 23.43 -26.94
N THR A 129 9.28 23.04 -26.06
CA THR A 129 10.41 22.17 -26.40
C THR A 129 10.08 20.68 -26.37
N TRP A 130 8.91 20.29 -25.85
CA TRP A 130 8.50 18.89 -25.71
C TRP A 130 7.50 18.51 -26.80
N VAL A 131 7.41 17.21 -27.08
CA VAL A 131 6.49 16.67 -28.09
C VAL A 131 5.58 15.62 -27.48
N TRP A 132 4.29 15.67 -27.81
CA TRP A 132 3.36 14.60 -27.48
C TRP A 132 3.58 13.41 -28.41
N THR A 133 3.61 12.22 -27.83
CA THR A 133 3.70 10.94 -28.53
C THR A 133 2.95 9.87 -27.74
N TYR A 134 3.04 8.61 -28.18
CA TYR A 134 2.43 7.48 -27.48
C TYR A 134 3.50 6.47 -27.07
N LEU A 135 3.24 5.68 -26.02
CA LEU A 135 4.17 4.64 -25.57
C LEU A 135 4.55 3.68 -26.71
N ALA A 136 3.60 3.32 -27.58
CA ALA A 136 3.89 2.50 -28.76
C ALA A 136 4.92 3.11 -29.71
N ASN A 137 5.07 4.43 -29.76
CA ASN A 137 5.98 5.16 -30.65
C ASN A 137 7.42 5.23 -30.12
N VAL A 138 7.64 4.92 -28.83
CA VAL A 138 8.98 4.93 -28.21
C VAL A 138 9.40 3.58 -27.64
N ALA A 139 8.47 2.62 -27.50
CA ALA A 139 8.73 1.32 -26.91
C ALA A 139 8.13 0.15 -27.70
N GLU A 140 8.75 -1.02 -27.60
CA GLU A 140 8.20 -2.31 -28.02
C GLU A 140 7.49 -2.98 -26.84
N ILE A 141 6.17 -3.16 -26.96
CA ILE A 141 5.34 -3.69 -25.87
C ILE A 141 5.01 -5.16 -26.12
N SER A 142 5.15 -5.98 -25.08
CA SER A 142 4.86 -7.42 -25.13
C SER A 142 4.19 -7.92 -23.85
N GLY A 143 3.34 -8.94 -24.00
CA GLY A 143 2.71 -9.65 -22.89
C GLY A 143 3.54 -10.86 -22.43
N GLY A 144 3.28 -11.31 -21.21
CA GLY A 144 4.00 -12.43 -20.59
C GLY A 144 3.42 -13.81 -20.89
N VAL A 145 3.99 -14.81 -20.20
CA VAL A 145 3.55 -16.20 -20.30
C VAL A 145 2.21 -16.43 -19.60
N THR A 146 1.30 -17.18 -20.23
CA THR A 146 0.03 -17.59 -19.62
C THR A 146 0.25 -18.72 -18.62
N LYS A 147 -0.29 -18.58 -17.41
CA LYS A 147 -0.23 -19.61 -16.37
C LYS A 147 -1.08 -20.84 -16.73
N GLY A 148 -0.66 -22.02 -16.28
CA GLY A 148 -1.46 -23.26 -16.36
C GLY A 148 -1.31 -24.03 -17.67
N ARG A 149 -0.28 -23.72 -18.48
CA ARG A 149 0.05 -24.50 -19.68
C ARG A 149 0.61 -25.85 -19.27
N MET A 150 0.03 -26.94 -19.79
CA MET A 150 0.64 -28.27 -19.71
C MET A 150 1.65 -28.42 -20.84
N LEU A 151 2.93 -28.37 -20.53
CA LEU A 151 4.00 -28.55 -21.51
C LEU A 151 4.47 -30.01 -21.47
N GLN A 152 4.61 -30.62 -22.65
CA GLN A 152 5.13 -31.98 -22.82
C GLN A 152 6.46 -31.94 -23.58
N GLY A 153 7.41 -32.80 -23.22
CA GLY A 153 8.70 -32.97 -23.89
C GLY A 153 9.93 -32.57 -23.07
N ASN A 154 11.12 -32.89 -23.58
CA ASN A 154 12.41 -32.69 -22.89
C ASN A 154 12.98 -31.26 -22.97
N ASP A 155 12.31 -30.35 -23.69
CA ASP A 155 12.75 -28.95 -23.89
C ASP A 155 11.98 -27.93 -23.05
N VAL A 156 11.48 -28.39 -21.91
CA VAL A 156 10.87 -27.53 -20.89
C VAL A 156 11.96 -27.07 -19.92
N MET A 157 11.91 -25.80 -19.54
CA MET A 157 12.72 -25.26 -18.47
C MET A 157 11.83 -24.50 -17.50
N ARG A 158 12.24 -24.48 -16.23
CA ARG A 158 11.52 -23.82 -15.15
C ARG A 158 12.30 -22.58 -14.73
N LEU A 159 11.62 -21.43 -14.72
CA LEU A 159 12.25 -20.13 -14.47
C LEU A 159 11.40 -19.29 -13.51
N PRO A 160 12.03 -18.42 -12.70
CA PRO A 160 11.31 -17.48 -11.87
C PRO A 160 10.55 -16.48 -12.73
N TYR A 161 9.34 -16.12 -12.29
CA TYR A 161 8.51 -15.17 -13.03
C TYR A 161 7.86 -14.12 -12.13
N LEU A 162 7.74 -12.90 -12.68
CA LEU A 162 7.04 -11.81 -12.02
C LEU A 162 5.52 -11.95 -12.15
N ARG A 163 4.82 -11.63 -11.06
CA ARG A 163 3.36 -11.51 -10.95
C ARG A 163 2.96 -10.08 -10.59
N VAL A 164 1.67 -9.78 -10.67
CA VAL A 164 1.12 -8.48 -10.23
C VAL A 164 1.53 -8.14 -8.78
N ALA A 165 1.70 -9.15 -7.91
CA ALA A 165 2.19 -8.94 -6.55
C ALA A 165 3.64 -8.44 -6.47
N ASN A 166 4.47 -8.71 -7.49
CA ASN A 166 5.87 -8.35 -7.51
C ASN A 166 6.12 -6.95 -8.10
N VAL A 167 5.24 -6.45 -8.97
CA VAL A 167 5.40 -5.13 -9.61
C VAL A 167 4.56 -4.10 -8.87
N GLN A 168 5.24 -3.21 -8.14
CA GLN A 168 4.61 -2.16 -7.34
C GLN A 168 4.83 -0.77 -7.97
N ASP A 169 4.23 0.28 -7.40
CA ASP A 169 4.33 1.66 -7.90
C ASP A 169 5.74 2.22 -7.63
N GLY A 170 6.67 1.95 -8.55
CA GLY A 170 8.06 2.43 -8.52
C GLY A 170 9.07 1.52 -7.82
N TYR A 171 8.70 0.30 -7.41
CA TYR A 171 9.64 -0.70 -6.89
C TYR A 171 9.17 -2.12 -7.20
N LEU A 172 10.08 -3.09 -7.06
CA LEU A 172 9.80 -4.50 -7.21
C LEU A 172 9.85 -5.20 -5.84
N ASP A 173 8.79 -5.93 -5.50
CA ASP A 173 8.77 -6.82 -4.35
C ASP A 173 9.14 -8.24 -4.80
N LEU A 174 10.38 -8.63 -4.51
CA LEU A 174 10.95 -9.92 -4.87
C LEU A 174 11.02 -10.89 -3.68
N SER A 175 10.35 -10.58 -2.57
CA SER A 175 10.36 -11.41 -1.35
C SER A 175 9.76 -12.81 -1.58
N GLU A 176 8.73 -12.91 -2.42
CA GLU A 176 8.09 -14.18 -2.80
C GLU A 176 8.07 -14.37 -4.33
N MET A 177 9.06 -15.11 -4.83
CA MET A 177 9.13 -15.53 -6.23
C MET A 177 8.50 -16.90 -6.43
N LYS A 178 7.84 -17.09 -7.58
CA LYS A 178 7.39 -18.41 -8.04
C LYS A 178 8.01 -18.70 -9.39
N GLU A 179 7.97 -19.95 -9.77
CA GLU A 179 8.48 -20.42 -11.03
C GLU A 179 7.36 -20.90 -11.95
N ILE A 180 7.61 -20.80 -13.25
CA ILE A 180 6.73 -21.31 -14.30
C ILE A 180 7.57 -22.02 -15.37
N GLU A 181 6.95 -23.01 -15.99
CA GLU A 181 7.55 -23.77 -17.08
C GLU A 181 7.31 -23.10 -18.43
N ILE A 182 8.36 -23.01 -19.24
CA ILE A 182 8.31 -22.55 -20.63
C ILE A 182 9.13 -23.48 -21.53
N LYS A 183 8.85 -23.47 -22.84
CA LYS A 183 9.77 -24.11 -23.80
C LYS A 183 11.03 -23.26 -23.96
N LYS A 184 12.20 -23.88 -24.11
CA LYS A 184 13.48 -23.16 -24.30
C LYS A 184 13.44 -22.12 -25.43
N GLN A 185 12.76 -22.42 -26.53
CA GLN A 185 12.58 -21.49 -27.67
C GLN A 185 11.75 -20.24 -27.35
N GLU A 186 10.92 -20.26 -26.29
CA GLU A 186 10.09 -19.13 -25.87
C GLU A 186 10.86 -18.18 -24.93
N LEU A 187 12.03 -18.58 -24.43
CA LEU A 187 12.81 -17.80 -23.46
C LEU A 187 13.12 -16.39 -23.98
N ALA A 188 13.62 -16.27 -25.21
CA ALA A 188 13.98 -14.98 -25.79
C ALA A 188 12.80 -13.99 -25.87
N ARG A 189 11.57 -14.51 -25.96
CA ARG A 189 10.35 -13.69 -26.01
C ARG A 189 9.98 -13.14 -24.63
N TYR A 190 10.02 -13.98 -23.60
CA TYR A 190 9.52 -13.64 -22.26
C TYR A 190 10.60 -13.15 -21.29
N ALA A 191 11.88 -13.35 -21.60
CA ALA A 191 12.98 -12.88 -20.78
C ALA A 191 12.94 -11.37 -20.60
N LEU A 192 13.17 -10.97 -19.35
CA LEU A 192 13.43 -9.61 -18.95
C LEU A 192 14.91 -9.30 -19.15
N MET A 193 15.19 -8.11 -19.64
CA MET A 193 16.51 -7.53 -19.81
C MET A 193 16.59 -6.26 -18.96
N ASN A 194 17.79 -5.91 -18.50
CA ASN A 194 18.03 -4.63 -17.85
C ASN A 194 17.41 -3.49 -18.69
N GLY A 195 16.74 -2.55 -18.04
CA GLY A 195 16.05 -1.44 -18.71
C GLY A 195 14.63 -1.75 -19.18
N ASP A 196 14.17 -3.00 -19.09
CA ASP A 196 12.77 -3.32 -19.39
C ASP A 196 11.82 -2.66 -18.38
N ILE A 197 10.78 -2.01 -18.89
CA ILE A 197 9.77 -1.33 -18.05
C ILE A 197 8.57 -2.25 -17.92
N LEU A 198 8.18 -2.53 -16.68
CA LEU A 198 7.09 -3.45 -16.35
C LEU A 198 5.82 -2.68 -16.00
N PHE A 199 4.67 -3.16 -16.47
CA PHE A 199 3.36 -2.56 -16.23
C PHE A 199 2.36 -3.61 -15.80
N THR A 200 1.59 -3.32 -14.76
CA THR A 200 0.49 -4.17 -14.30
C THR A 200 -0.76 -4.00 -15.17
N GLU A 201 -1.32 -5.13 -15.63
CA GLU A 201 -2.55 -5.17 -16.44
C GLU A 201 -3.79 -4.81 -15.61
N GLY A 202 -3.89 -5.32 -14.38
CA GLY A 202 -5.15 -5.29 -13.65
C GLY A 202 -5.04 -5.65 -12.18
N GLY A 203 -6.13 -5.40 -11.46
CA GLY A 203 -6.26 -5.55 -10.03
C GLY A 203 -7.29 -4.57 -9.49
N ASP A 204 -6.98 -3.96 -8.36
CA ASP A 204 -7.69 -2.77 -7.88
C ASP A 204 -7.39 -1.58 -8.81
N ARG A 205 -8.28 -0.59 -8.88
CA ARG A 205 -8.09 0.60 -9.75
C ARG A 205 -6.76 1.32 -9.49
N ASP A 206 -6.31 1.36 -8.24
CA ASP A 206 -5.03 1.97 -7.85
C ASP A 206 -3.79 1.17 -8.32
N LYS A 207 -3.98 -0.05 -8.84
CA LYS A 207 -2.95 -0.93 -9.37
C LYS A 207 -2.79 -0.85 -10.87
N LEU A 208 -3.65 -0.10 -11.58
CA LEU A 208 -3.58 -0.03 -13.03
C LEU A 208 -2.35 0.74 -13.50
N GLY A 209 -1.58 0.12 -14.42
CA GLY A 209 -0.46 0.77 -15.08
C GLY A 209 0.71 1.15 -14.16
N ARG A 210 0.85 0.50 -12.99
CA ARG A 210 2.02 0.70 -12.12
C ARG A 210 3.28 0.30 -12.90
N GLY A 211 4.21 1.25 -12.97
CA GLY A 211 5.47 1.12 -13.70
C GLY A 211 6.66 0.88 -12.78
N CYS A 212 7.56 -0.03 -13.15
CA CYS A 212 8.90 -0.12 -12.56
C CYS A 212 9.90 -0.63 -13.60
N VAL A 213 11.15 -0.18 -13.50
CA VAL A 213 12.24 -0.63 -14.37
C VAL A 213 12.87 -1.88 -13.77
N TRP A 214 13.07 -2.90 -14.58
CA TRP A 214 13.84 -4.10 -14.26
C TRP A 214 15.33 -3.82 -14.39
N ARG A 215 16.11 -4.08 -13.33
CA ARG A 215 17.56 -3.84 -13.25
C ARG A 215 18.37 -5.13 -13.20
N SER A 216 17.85 -6.21 -13.79
CA SER A 216 18.46 -7.54 -13.72
C SER A 216 18.67 -8.02 -12.28
N GLU A 217 17.68 -7.78 -11.42
CA GLU A 217 17.69 -8.21 -10.02
C GLU A 217 17.81 -9.74 -9.89
N ILE A 218 17.40 -10.47 -10.93
CA ILE A 218 17.52 -11.92 -11.07
C ILE A 218 18.07 -12.20 -12.48
N ASP A 219 19.10 -13.05 -12.58
CA ASP A 219 19.84 -13.35 -13.82
C ASP A 219 18.94 -13.73 -15.00
N VAL A 220 18.05 -14.71 -14.80
CA VAL A 220 17.07 -15.11 -15.81
C VAL A 220 15.68 -15.08 -15.21
N CYS A 221 14.93 -14.03 -15.52
CA CYS A 221 13.55 -13.85 -15.09
C CYS A 221 12.62 -13.60 -16.27
N ILE A 222 11.40 -14.12 -16.16
CA ILE A 222 10.32 -13.90 -17.14
C ILE A 222 9.13 -13.23 -16.45
N HIS A 223 8.07 -12.89 -17.20
CA HIS A 223 6.88 -12.24 -16.64
C HIS A 223 5.59 -12.95 -17.02
N GLN A 224 4.57 -12.84 -16.17
CA GLN A 224 3.24 -13.39 -16.39
C GLN A 224 2.43 -12.57 -17.42
N ASN A 225 1.39 -13.16 -18.02
CA ASN A 225 0.40 -12.49 -18.87
C ASN A 225 -0.24 -11.21 -18.29
N HIS A 226 -0.33 -11.05 -16.96
CA HIS A 226 -0.85 -9.85 -16.29
C HIS A 226 0.20 -8.76 -16.02
N ILE A 227 1.41 -8.95 -16.55
CA ILE A 227 2.46 -7.95 -16.60
C ILE A 227 2.80 -7.73 -18.06
N PHE A 228 2.68 -6.49 -18.52
CA PHE A 228 3.25 -6.07 -19.78
C PHE A 228 4.70 -5.63 -19.58
N LYS A 229 5.53 -5.90 -20.57
CA LYS A 229 6.88 -5.37 -20.70
C LYS A 229 6.87 -4.34 -21.83
N ALA A 230 7.45 -3.17 -21.60
CA ALA A 230 7.84 -2.23 -22.65
C ALA A 230 9.36 -2.11 -22.69
N ARG A 231 9.95 -2.34 -23.86
CA ARG A 231 11.39 -2.22 -24.11
C ARG A 231 11.67 -1.00 -24.96
N VAL A 232 12.57 -0.14 -24.50
CA VAL A 232 12.98 1.07 -25.20
C VAL A 232 14.41 0.94 -25.73
N ASN A 233 14.81 1.83 -26.63
CA ASN A 233 16.23 2.00 -26.96
C ASN A 233 16.86 2.93 -25.91
N GLU A 234 17.68 2.37 -25.01
CA GLU A 234 18.31 3.10 -23.90
C GLU A 234 19.24 4.25 -24.33
N ILE A 235 19.67 4.27 -25.60
CA ILE A 235 20.46 5.38 -26.16
C ILE A 235 19.58 6.60 -26.42
N LEU A 236 18.28 6.39 -26.69
CA LEU A 236 17.34 7.44 -27.11
C LEU A 236 16.29 7.76 -26.04
N ILE A 237 16.04 6.85 -25.11
CA ILE A 237 15.01 6.99 -24.07
C ILE A 237 15.58 6.50 -22.75
N VAL A 238 15.38 7.29 -21.69
CA VAL A 238 15.68 6.87 -20.32
C VAL A 238 14.50 6.01 -19.80
N PRO A 239 14.69 4.71 -19.51
CA PRO A 239 13.59 3.85 -19.05
C PRO A 239 12.89 4.36 -17.78
N GLU A 240 13.67 4.93 -16.86
CA GLU A 240 13.17 5.52 -15.62
C GLU A 240 12.23 6.69 -15.90
N TYR A 241 12.47 7.50 -16.93
CA TYR A 241 11.56 8.59 -17.28
C TYR A 241 10.17 8.06 -17.63
N ILE A 242 10.10 6.99 -18.44
CA ILE A 242 8.82 6.34 -18.79
C ILE A 242 8.17 5.70 -17.55
N ALA A 243 8.96 5.07 -16.68
CA ALA A 243 8.45 4.53 -15.42
C ALA A 243 7.93 5.62 -14.47
N LEU A 244 8.50 6.83 -14.48
CA LEU A 244 8.01 7.97 -13.69
C LEU A 244 6.70 8.52 -14.25
N THR A 245 6.56 8.60 -15.58
CA THR A 245 5.37 9.21 -16.20
C THR A 245 4.11 8.45 -15.85
N THR A 246 4.17 7.12 -15.80
CA THR A 246 3.01 6.24 -15.51
C THR A 246 2.49 6.40 -14.09
N ARG A 247 3.35 6.87 -13.18
CA ARG A 247 3.04 7.11 -11.76
C ARG A 247 2.40 8.48 -11.55
N SER A 248 2.45 9.35 -12.55
CA SER A 248 1.84 10.68 -12.53
C SER A 248 0.31 10.61 -12.47
N SER A 249 -0.29 11.69 -11.98
CA SER A 249 -1.75 11.82 -11.96
C SER A 249 -2.38 11.81 -13.35
N PHE A 250 -1.62 12.21 -14.38
CA PHE A 250 -2.08 12.22 -15.77
C PHE A 250 -2.29 10.80 -16.27
N SER A 251 -1.27 9.94 -16.17
CA SER A 251 -1.36 8.55 -16.62
C SER A 251 -2.35 7.74 -15.79
N LYS A 252 -2.45 7.99 -14.47
CA LYS A 252 -3.47 7.37 -13.62
C LYS A 252 -4.89 7.69 -14.10
N LYS A 253 -5.18 8.96 -14.41
CA LYS A 253 -6.47 9.38 -14.99
C LYS A 253 -6.73 8.73 -16.35
N TYR A 254 -5.70 8.64 -17.20
CA TYR A 254 -5.80 7.94 -18.48
C TYR A 254 -6.22 6.48 -18.27
N PHE A 255 -5.51 5.73 -17.41
CA PHE A 255 -5.83 4.34 -17.13
C PHE A 255 -7.22 4.18 -16.51
N ASP A 256 -7.62 5.05 -15.59
CA ASP A 256 -8.97 5.05 -15.02
C ASP A 256 -10.07 5.27 -16.07
N ALA A 257 -9.79 6.04 -17.11
CA ALA A 257 -10.76 6.34 -18.18
C ALA A 257 -10.88 5.21 -19.21
N VAL A 258 -9.76 4.52 -19.53
CA VAL A 258 -9.74 3.46 -20.56
C VAL A 258 -9.87 2.04 -19.98
N ALA A 259 -9.77 1.89 -18.66
CA ALA A 259 -9.89 0.59 -18.01
C ALA A 259 -11.30 0.00 -18.17
N SER A 260 -11.34 -1.30 -18.43
CA SER A 260 -12.57 -2.08 -18.36
C SER A 260 -12.79 -2.55 -16.92
N GLN A 261 -14.01 -2.42 -16.42
CA GLN A 261 -14.36 -2.83 -15.07
C GLN A 261 -15.34 -4.00 -15.09
N THR A 262 -14.97 -5.07 -14.39
CA THR A 262 -15.86 -6.15 -13.97
C THR A 262 -16.22 -5.97 -12.49
N VAL A 263 -17.13 -6.79 -11.96
CA VAL A 263 -17.71 -6.63 -10.60
C VAL A 263 -16.65 -6.37 -9.51
N ASN A 264 -15.49 -7.03 -9.58
CA ASN A 264 -14.43 -6.92 -8.55
C ASN A 264 -13.04 -6.54 -9.07
N LEU A 265 -12.87 -6.34 -10.39
CA LEU A 265 -11.53 -6.17 -10.99
C LEU A 265 -11.59 -5.14 -12.13
N ALA A 266 -10.62 -4.24 -12.13
CA ALA A 266 -10.35 -3.36 -13.25
C ALA A 266 -9.11 -3.86 -14.01
N SER A 267 -9.12 -3.75 -15.34
CA SER A 267 -7.98 -4.09 -16.18
C SER A 267 -7.84 -3.15 -17.38
N ILE A 268 -6.59 -3.00 -17.83
CA ILE A 268 -6.23 -2.39 -19.11
C ILE A 268 -5.72 -3.49 -20.05
N ASN A 269 -5.92 -3.34 -21.35
CA ASN A 269 -5.34 -4.27 -22.32
C ASN A 269 -4.07 -3.68 -22.97
N MET A 270 -3.37 -4.48 -23.77
CA MET A 270 -2.15 -4.04 -24.47
C MET A 270 -2.40 -2.85 -25.42
N THR A 271 -3.59 -2.75 -26.03
CA THR A 271 -3.95 -1.61 -26.89
C THR A 271 -4.07 -0.31 -26.09
N ASN A 272 -4.69 -0.36 -24.92
CA ASN A 272 -4.75 0.77 -23.99
C ASN A 272 -3.34 1.19 -23.58
N LEU A 273 -2.46 0.24 -23.25
CA LEU A 273 -1.08 0.56 -22.88
C LEU A 273 -0.29 1.16 -24.06
N CYS A 274 -0.44 0.61 -25.27
CA CYS A 274 0.16 1.17 -26.50
C CYS A 274 -0.26 2.62 -26.74
N ALA A 275 -1.52 2.95 -26.44
CA ALA A 275 -2.12 4.27 -26.65
C ALA A 275 -1.95 5.21 -25.44
N LEU A 276 -1.11 4.86 -24.45
CA LEU A 276 -0.76 5.77 -23.36
C LEU A 276 -0.08 7.03 -23.94
N PRO A 277 -0.66 8.23 -23.75
CA PRO A 277 -0.02 9.46 -24.19
C PRO A 277 1.20 9.78 -23.32
N LEU A 278 2.27 10.23 -23.95
CA LEU A 278 3.53 10.59 -23.33
C LEU A 278 3.95 11.98 -23.81
N LEU A 279 4.28 12.86 -22.88
CA LEU A 279 4.99 14.09 -23.20
C LEU A 279 6.48 13.74 -23.19
N LEU A 280 7.15 13.81 -24.34
CA LEU A 280 8.54 13.44 -24.52
C LEU A 280 9.42 14.69 -24.45
N PRO A 281 10.34 14.80 -23.48
CA PRO A 281 11.41 15.80 -23.45
C PRO A 281 12.59 15.36 -24.34
N PRO A 282 13.52 16.28 -24.65
CA PRO A 282 14.86 15.93 -25.12
C PRO A 282 15.56 14.92 -24.21
N LEU A 283 16.51 14.15 -24.76
CA LEU A 283 17.18 13.08 -24.02
C LEU A 283 17.93 13.59 -22.77
N GLU A 284 18.65 14.70 -22.88
CA GLU A 284 19.37 15.27 -21.75
C GLU A 284 18.41 15.79 -20.67
N GLU A 285 17.26 16.33 -21.07
CA GLU A 285 16.24 16.74 -20.12
C GLU A 285 15.57 15.54 -19.42
N GLN A 286 15.35 14.41 -20.12
CA GLN A 286 14.87 13.18 -19.49
C GLN A 286 15.81 12.72 -18.36
N LYS A 287 17.13 12.75 -18.60
CA LYS A 287 18.14 12.40 -17.59
C LYS A 287 18.07 13.36 -16.40
N GLU A 288 17.96 14.66 -16.65
CA GLU A 288 17.88 15.66 -15.59
C GLU A 288 16.59 15.52 -14.77
N ILE A 289 15.45 15.26 -15.41
CA ILE A 289 14.17 14.99 -14.72
C ILE A 289 14.34 13.80 -13.78
N VAL A 290 14.86 12.67 -14.26
CA VAL A 290 15.07 11.47 -13.44
C VAL A 290 15.98 11.79 -12.26
N ARG A 291 17.10 12.48 -12.50
CA ARG A 291 18.05 12.88 -11.46
C ARG A 291 17.42 13.75 -10.37
N GLN A 292 16.59 14.73 -10.74
CA GLN A 292 15.91 15.62 -9.79
C GLN A 292 14.82 14.88 -9.00
N VAL A 293 14.04 14.02 -9.67
CA VAL A 293 13.02 13.21 -9.02
C VAL A 293 13.66 12.27 -8.00
N ASP A 294 14.72 11.55 -8.38
CA ASP A 294 15.44 10.64 -7.49
C ASP A 294 16.00 11.36 -6.27
N LYS A 295 16.58 12.54 -6.46
CA LYS A 295 17.07 13.40 -5.36
C LYS A 295 15.95 13.78 -4.39
N LEU A 296 14.79 14.21 -4.90
CA LEU A 296 13.65 14.61 -4.08
C LEU A 296 12.99 13.42 -3.39
N PHE A 297 12.94 12.27 -4.04
CA PHE A 297 12.40 11.04 -3.46
C PHE A 297 13.30 10.50 -2.36
N ALA A 298 14.62 10.51 -2.56
CA ALA A 298 15.58 10.17 -1.51
C ALA A 298 15.45 11.07 -0.27
N LEU A 299 15.13 12.36 -0.47
CA LEU A 299 14.82 13.25 0.65
C LEU A 299 13.52 12.85 1.38
N ALA A 300 12.47 12.53 0.62
CA ALA A 300 11.21 12.05 1.19
C ALA A 300 11.38 10.73 1.97
N ASP A 301 12.23 9.83 1.47
CA ASP A 301 12.53 8.55 2.13
C ASP A 301 13.27 8.77 3.46
N LYS A 302 14.22 9.71 3.51
CA LYS A 302 14.86 10.12 4.77
C LYS A 302 13.86 10.67 5.78
N VAL A 303 12.91 11.50 5.33
CA VAL A 303 11.85 12.03 6.21
C VAL A 303 10.96 10.92 6.75
N GLU A 304 10.58 9.96 5.89
CA GLU A 304 9.81 8.77 6.30
C GLU A 304 10.58 7.98 7.36
N GLU A 305 11.87 7.72 7.16
CA GLU A 305 12.72 7.00 8.12
C GLU A 305 12.78 7.71 9.49
N HIS A 306 12.98 9.03 9.48
CA HIS A 306 12.97 9.84 10.71
C HIS A 306 11.62 9.82 11.41
N TYR A 307 10.52 9.90 10.65
CA TYR A 307 9.16 9.78 11.18
C TYR A 307 8.93 8.43 11.86
N GLN A 308 9.31 7.31 11.21
CA GLN A 308 9.15 5.98 11.78
C GLN A 308 9.89 5.84 13.12
N LYS A 309 11.13 6.33 13.19
CA LYS A 309 11.92 6.37 14.43
C LYS A 309 11.25 7.23 15.51
N ALA A 310 10.71 8.39 15.14
CA ALA A 310 10.01 9.28 16.07
C ALA A 310 8.75 8.63 16.64
N ARG A 311 7.95 7.96 15.80
CA ARG A 311 6.73 7.26 16.19
C ARG A 311 7.01 6.19 17.25
N VAL A 312 7.99 5.31 17.00
CA VAL A 312 8.41 4.27 17.94
C VAL A 312 8.86 4.87 19.28
N ARG A 313 9.61 5.98 19.26
CA ARG A 313 10.05 6.66 20.49
C ARG A 313 8.89 7.26 21.28
N VAL A 314 7.91 7.85 20.61
CA VAL A 314 6.73 8.44 21.26
C VAL A 314 5.85 7.35 21.89
N ASP A 315 5.71 6.20 21.22
CA ASP A 315 5.02 5.05 21.81
C ASP A 315 5.75 4.49 23.03
N ALA A 316 7.08 4.35 22.96
CA ALA A 316 7.89 3.93 24.09
C ALA A 316 7.81 4.93 25.26
N LEU A 317 7.76 6.24 24.98
CA LEU A 317 7.61 7.28 26.00
C LEU A 317 6.26 7.16 26.72
N ALA A 318 5.17 6.96 25.97
CA ALA A 318 3.83 6.77 26.55
C ALA A 318 3.81 5.57 27.51
N GLN A 319 4.39 4.44 27.09
CA GLN A 319 4.49 3.24 27.92
C GLN A 319 5.39 3.46 29.15
N SER A 320 6.51 4.15 28.98
CA SER A 320 7.44 4.47 30.09
C SER A 320 6.77 5.35 31.15
N VAL A 321 6.00 6.37 30.73
CA VAL A 321 5.26 7.26 31.64
C VAL A 321 4.21 6.48 32.43
N LEU A 322 3.42 5.63 31.77
CA LEU A 322 2.45 4.75 32.45
C LEU A 322 3.14 3.78 33.42
N ALA A 323 4.24 3.16 33.00
CA ALA A 323 4.97 2.22 33.83
C ALA A 323 5.55 2.91 35.09
N LYS A 324 6.08 4.14 34.95
CA LYS A 324 6.51 4.95 36.10
C LYS A 324 5.34 5.35 37.00
N ALA A 325 4.17 5.62 36.43
CA ALA A 325 2.96 5.92 37.20
C ALA A 325 2.57 4.75 38.11
N PHE A 326 2.54 3.53 37.56
CA PHE A 326 2.14 2.34 38.30
C PHE A 326 3.21 1.81 39.27
N ARG A 327 4.48 2.17 39.08
CA ARG A 327 5.56 1.89 40.04
C ARG A 327 5.70 2.93 41.15
N GLY A 328 4.91 4.02 41.13
CA GLY A 328 5.06 5.12 42.08
C GLY A 328 6.30 6.00 41.86
N GLU A 329 6.90 5.94 40.66
CA GLU A 329 8.10 6.68 40.28
C GLU A 329 7.78 7.99 39.54
N LEU A 330 6.51 8.22 39.17
CA LEU A 330 6.11 9.36 38.36
C LEU A 330 6.00 10.67 39.16
N VAL A 331 5.65 10.56 40.45
CA VAL A 331 5.48 11.69 41.36
C VAL A 331 6.25 11.41 42.65
N SER A 332 6.65 12.45 43.37
CA SER A 332 7.28 12.28 44.69
C SER A 332 6.29 11.67 45.70
N GLN A 333 6.75 10.69 46.46
CA GLN A 333 6.02 10.18 47.61
C GLN A 333 6.05 11.20 48.75
N ASN A 334 4.91 11.34 49.45
CA ASN A 334 4.78 12.22 50.60
C ASN A 334 4.58 11.38 51.87
N PRO A 335 5.52 11.41 52.84
CA PRO A 335 5.38 10.68 54.10
C PRO A 335 4.14 11.05 54.92
N ASP A 336 3.59 12.25 54.71
CA ASP A 336 2.40 12.74 55.41
C ASP A 336 1.08 12.25 54.78
N ASP A 337 1.12 11.55 53.65
CA ASP A 337 -0.09 10.98 53.05
C ASP A 337 -0.63 9.83 53.91
N GLU A 338 -1.97 9.70 53.93
CA GLU A 338 -2.61 8.58 54.61
C GLU A 338 -2.13 7.24 54.03
N PRO A 339 -1.73 6.26 54.85
CA PRO A 339 -1.35 4.94 54.38
C PRO A 339 -2.44 4.27 53.53
N ALA A 340 -2.04 3.63 52.43
CA ALA A 340 -2.96 2.95 51.52
C ALA A 340 -3.84 1.88 52.20
N GLU A 341 -3.36 1.26 53.29
CA GLU A 341 -4.12 0.28 54.08
C GLU A 341 -5.39 0.89 54.68
N LYS A 342 -5.32 2.14 55.18
CA LYS A 342 -6.48 2.85 55.74
C LYS A 342 -7.49 3.19 54.65
N LEU A 343 -7.02 3.57 53.46
CA LEU A 343 -7.89 3.77 52.30
C LEU A 343 -8.59 2.47 51.89
N LEU A 344 -7.87 1.35 51.84
CA LEU A 344 -8.42 0.04 51.49
C LEU A 344 -9.50 -0.39 52.51
N GLN A 345 -9.26 -0.13 53.80
CA GLN A 345 -10.24 -0.39 54.85
C GLN A 345 -11.54 0.41 54.62
N ARG A 346 -11.44 1.72 54.35
CA ARG A 346 -12.61 2.56 54.05
C ARG A 346 -13.40 2.07 52.85
N ILE A 347 -12.71 1.69 51.76
CA ILE A 347 -13.36 1.13 50.56
C ILE A 347 -14.13 -0.17 50.88
N ARG A 348 -13.56 -1.05 51.73
CA ARG A 348 -14.25 -2.29 52.16
C ARG A 348 -15.50 -1.98 52.99
N GLU A 349 -15.41 -1.02 53.91
CA GLU A 349 -16.53 -0.60 54.75
C GLU A 349 -17.66 0.04 53.92
N GLU A 350 -17.34 0.89 52.96
CA GLU A 350 -18.32 1.49 52.04
C GLU A 350 -18.98 0.45 51.14
N LYS A 351 -18.21 -0.50 50.57
CA LYS A 351 -18.78 -1.61 49.79
C LYS A 351 -19.77 -2.44 50.61
N ALA A 352 -19.42 -2.78 51.85
CA ALA A 352 -20.29 -3.55 52.74
C ALA A 352 -21.59 -2.80 53.08
N LYS A 353 -21.55 -1.46 53.21
CA LYS A 353 -22.74 -0.62 53.38
C LYS A 353 -23.61 -0.63 52.13
N MET A 354 -23.04 -0.40 50.95
CA MET A 354 -23.78 -0.44 49.68
C MET A 354 -24.44 -1.80 49.42
N GLU A 355 -23.74 -2.91 49.70
CA GLU A 355 -24.31 -4.25 49.56
C GLU A 355 -25.46 -4.53 50.54
N ASN A 356 -25.45 -3.91 51.73
CA ASN A 356 -26.54 -4.02 52.68
C ASN A 356 -27.73 -3.12 52.31
N GLU A 357 -27.50 -1.98 51.66
CA GLU A 357 -28.56 -1.08 51.15
C GLU A 357 -29.23 -1.62 49.87
N LEU A 358 -28.51 -2.39 49.05
CA LEU A 358 -29.01 -3.01 47.81
C LEU A 358 -29.77 -4.34 48.03
N LYS A 359 -29.81 -4.88 49.26
CA LYS A 359 -30.64 -6.05 49.57
C LYS A 359 -32.12 -5.63 49.65
N PRO A 360 -33.03 -6.18 48.84
CA PRO A 360 -34.45 -5.85 48.97
C PRO A 360 -34.95 -6.32 50.34
N ALA A 361 -35.66 -5.45 51.06
CA ALA A 361 -36.37 -5.80 52.29
C ALA A 361 -37.28 -7.01 52.02
N SER A 362 -36.86 -8.20 52.46
CA SER A 362 -37.63 -9.42 52.24
C SER A 362 -38.91 -9.38 53.04
N ARG A 363 -40.04 -9.61 52.35
CA ARG A 363 -41.25 -10.29 52.82
C ARG A 363 -41.18 -10.79 54.28
N SER A 364 -41.80 -10.08 55.22
CA SER A 364 -42.31 -10.71 56.45
C SER A 364 -43.50 -9.94 57.02
N ALA A 365 -44.70 -10.22 56.49
CA ALA A 365 -45.95 -9.99 57.20
C ALA A 365 -47.02 -10.96 56.68
N ARG A 366 -47.02 -12.19 57.21
CA ARG A 366 -48.24 -13.03 57.24
C ARG A 366 -48.20 -14.08 58.36
N GLY A 367 -48.70 -13.65 59.51
CA GLY A 367 -49.45 -14.43 60.49
C GLY A 367 -50.39 -13.42 61.18
N THR A 368 -51.66 -13.64 61.49
CA THR A 368 -52.46 -14.87 61.67
C THR A 368 -53.96 -14.46 61.82
N ARG A 369 -54.89 -15.43 61.65
CA ARG A 369 -56.35 -15.47 62.00
C ARG A 369 -57.34 -15.02 60.91
N ARG A 370 -58.50 -15.67 60.64
CA ARG A 370 -59.29 -16.70 61.37
C ARG A 370 -60.35 -17.36 60.44
N ASN A 371 -60.87 -18.53 60.88
CA ASN A 371 -62.10 -19.27 60.49
C ASN A 371 -62.15 -19.93 59.09
N GLY A 372 -62.57 -21.17 58.86
CA GLY A 372 -63.13 -22.21 59.72
C GLY A 372 -64.48 -22.71 59.19
N THR A 373 -64.53 -23.78 58.36
CA THR A 373 -65.63 -24.78 58.29
C THR A 373 -65.36 -25.93 57.31
N LYS A 374 -65.47 -27.16 57.84
CA LYS A 374 -66.18 -28.37 57.31
C LYS A 374 -65.80 -28.95 55.93
N THR A 375 -65.10 -30.10 55.86
CA THR A 375 -65.53 -31.54 55.85
C THR A 375 -65.79 -32.15 54.45
N GLN A 376 -65.09 -33.29 54.21
CA GLN A 376 -65.46 -34.52 53.48
C GLN A 376 -65.53 -34.60 51.93
N GLY A 377 -64.99 -35.72 51.41
CA GLY A 377 -65.21 -36.32 50.07
C GLY A 377 -63.92 -36.38 49.22
N ALA A 378 -63.12 -37.44 49.19
CA ALA A 378 -63.28 -38.77 48.56
C ALA A 378 -63.18 -38.79 47.02
N ARG A 379 -62.24 -39.64 46.50
CA ARG A 379 -62.12 -40.20 45.12
C ARG A 379 -61.83 -39.20 43.99
N ALA A 380 -61.19 -39.51 42.86
CA ALA A 380 -60.67 -40.70 42.18
C ALA A 380 -59.54 -40.22 41.21
N GLU A 381 -58.61 -41.09 40.78
CA GLU A 381 -58.34 -41.52 39.37
C GLU A 381 -58.32 -40.39 38.32
N GLU A 382 -57.42 -40.27 37.33
CA GLU A 382 -56.71 -41.25 36.52
C GLU A 382 -55.81 -40.46 35.52
N LYS A 383 -54.81 -41.16 34.92
CA LYS A 383 -54.27 -41.02 33.54
C LYS A 383 -53.49 -39.75 33.13
N GLN A 384 -52.21 -39.91 32.76
CA GLN A 384 -51.68 -40.10 31.37
C GLN A 384 -51.92 -38.86 30.48
N ALA A 385 -51.04 -38.36 29.63
CA ALA A 385 -49.75 -38.75 29.07
C ALA A 385 -49.05 -37.43 28.64
N GLY A 386 -47.73 -37.37 28.49
CA GLY A 386 -47.08 -37.68 27.23
C GLY A 386 -46.23 -36.49 26.77
N GLU A 387 -44.92 -36.71 26.78
CA GLU A 387 -43.84 -35.95 26.11
C GLU A 387 -44.03 -35.88 24.57
N PRO A 388 -43.19 -35.14 23.80
CA PRO A 388 -41.85 -34.62 24.13
C PRO A 388 -41.63 -33.10 24.02
#